data_AF-A0A924SQV3-F1
#
_entry.id   AF-A0A924SQV3-F1
#
_cell.length_a   1.000
_cell.length_b   1.000
_cell.length_c   1.000
_cell.angle_alpha   90.00
_cell.angle_beta   90.00
_cell.angle_gamma   90.00
#
_symmetry.space_group_name_H-M   'P 1'
#
loop_
_entity.id
_entity.type
_entity.pdbx_description
1 polymer ?
#
loop_
_entity_poly.entity_id
_entity_poly.type
_entity_poly.pdbx_seq_one_letter_code
_entity_poly.pdbx_strand_id
1 'polypeptide(L)'
;SGLPLWLSQQAKYKPFKSDEDVLQAYRDLNARIAPKLPALFATMPKAPLEIRPEPELSRATASDHYTLAAADGSRPGVFWAVIPKPELYGSTRMTSLFLHEGNPGHHFQLSKQQELPIPKFRKFGLINAYSEGWGLYAETLGREMGLYDDPNAYAGHLMLDMRRAARLVVDTGLHAKGWTREQTIKYLMDEAGDTEADARNATERYMAWPGQALSYKVGALKIMELRLRAAAALGPKFSLARFHDEVLADGALPLGLLESKINVWIAQQSK
;
A
#
# COMPACT_ATOMS: atom_id res chain seq x y z
N SER A 1 -23.34 -10.11 -9.66
CA SER A 1 -22.01 -9.51 -9.90
C SER A 1 -21.98 -8.14 -9.24
N GLY A 2 -21.08 -7.92 -8.27
CA GLY A 2 -20.98 -6.66 -7.53
C GLY A 2 -20.34 -5.52 -8.34
N LEU A 3 -20.41 -4.30 -7.81
CA LEU A 3 -19.81 -3.08 -8.39
C LEU A 3 -18.33 -3.24 -8.79
N PRO A 4 -17.45 -3.93 -8.01
CA PRO A 4 -16.04 -4.08 -8.39
C PRO A 4 -15.82 -4.83 -9.71
N LEU A 5 -16.59 -5.91 -9.92
CA LEU A 5 -16.53 -6.71 -11.14
C LEU A 5 -17.15 -5.97 -12.33
N TRP A 6 -18.22 -5.21 -12.10
CA TRP A 6 -18.81 -4.37 -13.15
C TRP A 6 -17.82 -3.29 -13.62
N LEU A 7 -17.14 -2.60 -12.69
CA LEU A 7 -16.14 -1.58 -13.03
C LEU A 7 -14.97 -2.16 -13.83
N SER A 8 -14.46 -3.34 -13.46
CA SER A 8 -13.34 -3.98 -14.16
C SER A 8 -13.69 -4.46 -15.57
N GLN A 9 -14.97 -4.52 -15.94
CA GLN A 9 -15.43 -4.92 -17.26
C GLN A 9 -15.63 -3.73 -18.22
N GLN A 10 -15.62 -2.49 -17.74
CA GLN A 10 -15.89 -1.33 -18.59
C GLN A 10 -14.67 -0.96 -19.45
N ALA A 11 -14.85 -0.89 -20.76
CA ALA A 11 -13.78 -0.54 -21.71
C ALA A 11 -13.19 0.86 -21.46
N LYS A 12 -14.01 1.82 -21.01
CA LYS A 12 -13.55 3.18 -20.68
C LYS A 12 -12.48 3.24 -19.56
N TYR A 13 -12.36 2.18 -18.76
CA TYR A 13 -11.35 2.07 -17.69
C TYR A 13 -10.13 1.24 -18.10
N LYS A 14 -10.02 0.86 -19.38
CA LYS A 14 -8.88 0.14 -19.97
C LYS A 14 -8.36 0.91 -21.19
N PRO A 15 -7.80 2.12 -21.00
CA PRO A 15 -7.47 3.00 -22.12
C PRO A 15 -6.15 2.67 -22.82
N PHE A 16 -5.37 1.71 -22.32
CA PHE A 16 -3.98 1.49 -22.70
C PHE A 16 -3.82 0.54 -23.88
N LYS A 17 -2.98 0.92 -24.84
CA LYS A 17 -2.68 0.16 -26.07
C LYS A 17 -1.26 -0.41 -26.09
N SER A 18 -0.41 0.04 -25.18
CA SER A 18 0.98 -0.38 -25.07
C SER A 18 1.44 -0.45 -23.61
N ASP A 19 2.49 -1.22 -23.33
CA ASP A 19 3.13 -1.23 -22.00
C ASP A 19 3.58 0.19 -21.62
N GLU A 20 4.09 0.95 -22.59
CA GLU A 20 4.55 2.32 -22.39
C GLU A 20 3.41 3.27 -22.00
N ASP A 21 2.18 3.06 -22.50
CA ASP A 21 1.02 3.86 -22.08
C ASP A 21 0.73 3.68 -20.57
N VAL A 22 0.85 2.45 -20.07
CA VAL A 22 0.66 2.13 -18.64
C VAL A 22 1.77 2.75 -17.81
N LEU A 23 3.02 2.61 -18.25
CA LEU A 23 4.18 3.18 -17.56
C LEU A 23 4.10 4.71 -17.53
N GLN A 24 3.71 5.34 -18.64
CA GLN A 24 3.55 6.79 -18.71
C GLN A 24 2.45 7.27 -17.78
N ALA A 25 1.31 6.57 -17.69
CA ALA A 25 0.25 6.92 -16.75
C ALA A 25 0.72 6.85 -15.28
N TYR A 26 1.58 5.90 -14.92
CA TYR A 26 2.22 5.88 -13.59
C TYR A 26 3.21 7.02 -13.39
N ARG A 27 4.00 7.38 -14.41
CA ARG A 27 4.92 8.53 -14.35
C ARG A 27 4.17 9.85 -14.18
N ASP A 28 3.08 10.04 -14.91
CA ASP A 28 2.20 11.21 -14.79
C ASP A 28 1.57 11.28 -13.40
N LEU A 29 1.15 10.14 -12.86
CA LEU A 29 0.65 10.06 -11.49
C LEU A 29 1.72 10.44 -10.47
N ASN A 30 2.95 9.93 -10.59
CA ASN A 30 4.06 10.31 -9.72
C ASN A 30 4.37 11.81 -9.80
N ALA A 31 4.36 12.38 -11.01
CA ALA A 31 4.56 13.81 -11.22
C ALA A 31 3.47 14.69 -10.56
N ARG A 32 2.24 14.18 -10.45
CA ARG A 32 1.14 14.82 -9.70
C ARG A 32 1.28 14.67 -8.18
N ILE A 33 1.88 13.58 -7.71
CA ILE A 33 2.09 13.27 -6.28
C ILE A 33 3.27 14.05 -5.70
N ALA A 34 4.41 14.04 -6.40
CA ALA A 34 5.68 14.61 -5.94
C ALA A 34 5.55 16.03 -5.34
N PRO A 35 4.91 17.02 -5.98
CA PRO A 35 4.80 18.37 -5.42
C PRO A 35 3.90 18.46 -4.18
N LYS A 36 3.09 17.44 -3.88
CA LYS A 36 2.18 17.41 -2.73
C LYS A 36 2.84 16.78 -1.49
N LEU A 37 3.89 15.98 -1.67
CA LEU A 37 4.59 15.29 -0.59
C LEU A 37 5.10 16.25 0.51
N PRO A 38 5.69 17.44 0.21
CA PRO A 38 6.21 18.33 1.25
C PRO A 38 5.16 18.84 2.25
N ALA A 39 3.87 18.84 1.88
CA ALA A 39 2.79 19.17 2.80
C ALA A 39 2.48 18.02 3.79
N LEU A 40 2.85 16.80 3.43
CA LEU A 40 2.57 15.58 4.19
C LEU A 40 3.80 15.00 4.89
N PHE A 41 5.01 15.41 4.54
CA PHE A 41 6.24 14.86 5.10
C PHE A 41 7.27 15.96 5.27
N ALA A 42 7.91 16.03 6.44
CA ALA A 42 8.98 17.00 6.67
C ALA A 42 10.34 16.53 6.11
N THR A 43 10.51 15.21 5.93
CA THR A 43 11.72 14.62 5.33
C THR A 43 11.38 13.62 4.23
N MET A 44 12.11 13.70 3.10
CA MET A 44 11.97 12.82 1.94
C MET A 44 13.10 11.79 1.89
N PRO A 45 12.87 10.59 1.33
CA PRO A 45 13.96 9.68 0.97
C PRO A 45 14.86 10.32 -0.10
N LYS A 46 16.15 9.99 -0.06
CA LYS A 46 17.12 10.37 -1.09
C LYS A 46 17.16 9.39 -2.26
N ALA A 47 16.85 8.13 -1.99
CA ALA A 47 16.88 7.09 -3.03
C ALA A 47 15.92 7.43 -4.18
N PRO A 48 16.34 7.33 -5.45
CA PRO A 48 15.46 7.53 -6.59
C PRO A 48 14.44 6.39 -6.75
N LEU A 49 13.29 6.71 -7.33
CA LEU A 49 12.26 5.76 -7.76
C LEU A 49 12.20 5.72 -9.29
N GLU A 50 12.32 4.52 -9.84
CA GLU A 50 12.00 4.26 -11.23
C GLU A 50 10.72 3.45 -11.37
N ILE A 51 10.07 3.61 -12.54
CA ILE A 51 8.85 2.88 -12.91
C ILE A 51 9.22 2.05 -14.14
N ARG A 52 9.17 0.72 -14.00
CA ARG A 52 9.60 -0.23 -15.03
C ARG A 52 8.55 -1.31 -15.27
N PRO A 53 8.47 -1.89 -16.48
CA PRO A 53 7.64 -3.07 -16.70
C PRO A 53 8.30 -4.29 -16.05
N GLU A 54 7.47 -5.18 -15.51
CA GLU A 54 7.95 -6.45 -14.97
C GLU A 54 8.66 -7.29 -16.05
N PRO A 55 9.85 -7.85 -15.75
CA PRO A 55 10.56 -8.72 -16.67
C PRO A 55 9.69 -9.88 -17.17
N GLU A 56 9.83 -10.23 -18.44
CA GLU A 56 9.00 -11.25 -19.10
C GLU A 56 9.01 -12.60 -18.34
N LEU A 57 10.15 -12.99 -17.78
CA LEU A 57 10.34 -14.26 -17.08
C LEU A 57 9.45 -14.41 -15.83
N SER A 58 9.19 -13.32 -15.11
CA SER A 58 8.41 -13.32 -13.86
C SER A 58 7.00 -12.74 -14.01
N ARG A 59 6.71 -12.08 -15.13
CA ARG A 59 5.44 -11.38 -15.39
C ARG A 59 4.19 -12.25 -15.20
N ALA A 60 4.25 -13.52 -15.55
CA ALA A 60 3.09 -14.42 -15.47
C ALA A 60 2.64 -14.74 -14.04
N THR A 61 3.53 -14.58 -13.05
CA THR A 61 3.27 -14.95 -11.65
C THR A 61 3.43 -13.78 -10.67
N ALA A 62 4.00 -12.66 -11.13
CA ALA A 62 4.15 -11.45 -10.33
C ALA A 62 2.82 -10.71 -10.12
N SER A 63 2.84 -9.82 -9.13
CA SER A 63 1.87 -8.72 -8.99
C SER A 63 2.64 -7.40 -9.01
N ASP A 64 1.97 -6.28 -9.29
CA ASP A 64 2.60 -4.96 -9.16
C ASP A 64 3.27 -4.85 -7.78
N HIS A 65 4.54 -4.45 -7.74
CA HIS A 65 5.34 -4.50 -6.52
C HIS A 65 6.51 -3.53 -6.54
N TYR A 66 7.06 -3.26 -5.35
CA TYR A 66 8.25 -2.46 -5.15
C TYR A 66 9.49 -3.28 -4.79
N THR A 67 10.65 -2.90 -5.36
CA THR A 67 11.97 -3.38 -4.94
C THR A 67 12.82 -2.24 -4.39
N LEU A 68 13.38 -2.44 -3.19
CA LEU A 68 14.24 -1.46 -2.52
C LEU A 68 15.51 -1.15 -3.31
N ALA A 69 15.94 0.11 -3.25
CA ALA A 69 17.23 0.58 -3.77
C ALA A 69 18.42 -0.19 -3.18
N ALA A 70 19.50 -0.31 -3.93
CA ALA A 70 20.75 -0.84 -3.38
C ALA A 70 21.35 0.16 -2.38
N ALA A 71 21.78 -0.33 -1.22
CA ALA A 71 22.26 0.53 -0.13
C ALA A 71 23.55 1.30 -0.47
N ASP A 72 24.29 0.86 -1.49
CA ASP A 72 25.48 1.52 -2.03
C ASP A 72 25.16 2.55 -3.13
N GLY A 73 23.88 2.73 -3.49
CA GLY A 73 23.44 3.65 -4.52
C GLY A 73 23.58 3.12 -5.96
N SER A 74 24.06 1.89 -6.16
CA SER A 74 24.28 1.31 -7.50
C SER A 74 22.99 1.04 -8.28
N ARG A 75 21.84 0.93 -7.60
CA ARG A 75 20.53 0.65 -8.19
C ARG A 75 19.42 1.45 -7.51
N PRO A 76 18.51 2.08 -8.27
CA PRO A 76 17.35 2.79 -7.71
C PRO A 76 16.35 1.83 -7.06
N GLY A 77 15.41 2.40 -6.31
CA GLY A 77 14.16 1.73 -6.00
C GLY A 77 13.33 1.59 -7.27
N VAL A 78 12.62 0.48 -7.42
CA VAL A 78 11.84 0.22 -8.65
C VAL A 78 10.42 -0.16 -8.28
N PHE A 79 9.45 0.58 -8.80
CA PHE A 79 8.08 0.11 -8.92
C PHE A 79 7.95 -0.67 -10.22
N TRP A 80 7.58 -1.94 -10.11
CA TRP A 80 7.39 -2.86 -11.22
C TRP A 80 5.91 -2.95 -11.57
N ALA A 81 5.55 -2.45 -12.75
CA ALA A 81 4.22 -2.61 -13.31
C ALA A 81 4.12 -3.98 -14.00
N VAL A 82 3.25 -4.86 -13.50
CA VAL A 82 2.98 -6.17 -14.09
C VAL A 82 1.88 -6.02 -15.12
N ILE A 83 2.26 -5.99 -16.41
CA ILE A 83 1.35 -5.73 -17.52
C ILE A 83 1.23 -7.00 -18.37
N PRO A 84 0.31 -7.93 -18.06
CA PRO A 84 0.12 -9.13 -18.88
C PRO A 84 -0.33 -8.77 -20.30
N LYS A 85 -1.26 -7.81 -20.40
CA LYS A 85 -1.73 -7.21 -21.65
C LYS A 85 -2.16 -5.76 -21.36
N PRO A 86 -1.66 -4.75 -22.09
CA PRO A 86 -2.04 -3.34 -21.91
C PRO A 86 -3.56 -3.12 -21.96
N GLU A 87 -4.22 -3.74 -22.93
CA GLU A 87 -5.66 -3.62 -23.20
C GLU A 87 -6.55 -4.12 -22.05
N LEU A 88 -5.97 -4.89 -21.12
CA LEU A 88 -6.66 -5.42 -19.93
C LEU A 88 -6.33 -4.64 -18.66
N TYR A 89 -5.34 -3.75 -18.70
CA TYR A 89 -4.87 -3.01 -17.53
C TYR A 89 -5.88 -1.93 -17.13
N GLY A 90 -6.33 -1.97 -15.88
CA GLY A 90 -7.38 -1.10 -15.38
C GLY A 90 -6.83 0.20 -14.78
N SER A 91 -7.32 1.35 -15.24
CA SER A 91 -6.85 2.67 -14.75
C SER A 91 -7.37 3.03 -13.34
N THR A 92 -8.54 2.51 -12.95
CA THR A 92 -9.23 2.91 -11.70
C THR A 92 -8.43 2.64 -10.43
N ARG A 93 -7.64 1.56 -10.41
CA ARG A 93 -6.87 1.13 -9.23
C ARG A 93 -5.46 1.73 -9.16
N MET A 94 -4.99 2.35 -10.24
CA MET A 94 -3.60 2.81 -10.38
C MET A 94 -3.19 3.81 -9.29
N THR A 95 -4.09 4.75 -8.93
CA THR A 95 -3.80 5.74 -7.88
C THR A 95 -3.46 5.07 -6.56
N SER A 96 -4.37 4.24 -6.06
CA SER A 96 -4.22 3.57 -4.77
C SER A 96 -3.02 2.61 -4.79
N LEU A 97 -2.84 1.86 -5.88
CA LEU A 97 -1.70 0.96 -6.04
C LEU A 97 -0.35 1.68 -6.05
N PHE A 98 -0.24 2.80 -6.78
CA PHE A 98 1.01 3.56 -6.82
C PHE A 98 1.31 4.25 -5.48
N LEU A 99 0.29 4.72 -4.77
CA LEU A 99 0.45 5.22 -3.40
C LEU A 99 0.97 4.13 -2.46
N HIS A 100 0.58 2.87 -2.68
CA HIS A 100 1.01 1.72 -1.89
C HIS A 100 2.46 1.33 -2.16
N GLU A 101 2.84 1.17 -3.43
CA GLU A 101 4.15 0.65 -3.82
C GLU A 101 5.22 1.75 -3.93
N GLY A 102 4.83 2.91 -4.46
CA GLY A 102 5.69 4.04 -4.76
C GLY A 102 5.66 5.11 -3.67
N ASN A 103 5.33 6.33 -4.07
CA ASN A 103 5.27 7.48 -3.18
C ASN A 103 3.83 7.72 -2.68
N PRO A 104 3.57 7.84 -1.36
CA PRO A 104 4.51 7.75 -0.23
C PRO A 104 4.52 6.38 0.48
N GLY A 105 4.20 5.29 -0.21
CA GLY A 105 4.13 3.94 0.35
C GLY A 105 5.49 3.25 0.53
N HIS A 106 5.63 2.04 -0.02
CA HIS A 106 6.79 1.16 0.20
C HIS A 106 8.13 1.80 -0.18
N HIS A 107 8.20 2.45 -1.34
CA HIS A 107 9.42 3.18 -1.71
C HIS A 107 9.81 4.18 -0.63
N PHE A 108 8.87 5.03 -0.23
CA PHE A 108 9.14 6.08 0.73
C PHE A 108 9.58 5.53 2.09
N GLN A 109 8.86 4.52 2.60
CA GLN A 109 9.12 3.90 3.89
C GLN A 109 10.46 3.18 3.93
N LEU A 110 10.70 2.30 2.96
CA LEU A 110 11.88 1.43 2.96
C LEU A 110 13.14 2.23 2.63
N SER A 111 13.06 3.22 1.74
CA SER A 111 14.18 4.11 1.44
C SER A 111 14.55 4.96 2.66
N LYS A 112 13.58 5.56 3.37
CA LYS A 112 13.86 6.28 4.63
C LYS A 112 14.50 5.35 5.65
N GLN A 113 13.95 4.15 5.86
CA GLN A 113 14.54 3.17 6.77
C GLN A 113 15.99 2.82 6.41
N GLN A 114 16.29 2.64 5.11
CA GLN A 114 17.64 2.33 4.64
C GLN A 114 18.64 3.47 4.91
N GLU A 115 18.17 4.71 4.90
CA GLU A 115 18.98 5.92 5.11
C GLU A 115 19.24 6.24 6.59
N LEU A 116 18.51 5.61 7.52
CA LEU A 116 18.68 5.86 8.96
C LEU A 116 20.04 5.35 9.51
N PRO A 117 20.60 6.02 10.53
CA PRO A 117 21.82 5.60 11.22
C PRO A 117 21.52 4.50 12.26
N ILE A 118 20.84 3.43 11.86
CA ILE A 118 20.44 2.30 12.72
C ILE A 118 21.20 1.01 12.36
N PRO A 119 21.26 0.01 13.27
CA PRO A 119 21.91 -1.27 12.99
C PRO A 119 21.39 -1.95 11.71
N LYS A 120 22.28 -2.65 10.99
CA LYS A 120 21.96 -3.27 9.68
C LYS A 120 20.74 -4.20 9.74
N PHE A 121 20.58 -4.98 10.81
CA PHE A 121 19.42 -5.88 10.95
C PHE A 121 18.08 -5.12 11.03
N ARG A 122 18.06 -3.89 11.56
CA ARG A 122 16.87 -3.02 11.53
C ARG A 122 16.72 -2.30 10.20
N LYS A 123 17.85 -1.89 9.60
CA LYS A 123 17.90 -1.24 8.29
C LYS A 123 17.30 -2.12 7.19
N PHE A 124 17.60 -3.41 7.21
CA PHE A 124 17.14 -4.40 6.22
C PHE A 124 16.06 -5.35 6.76
N GLY A 125 15.64 -5.16 8.01
CA GLY A 125 14.57 -5.95 8.62
C GLY A 125 13.20 -5.45 8.16
N LEU A 126 12.25 -6.38 8.02
CA LEU A 126 10.86 -6.11 7.69
C LEU A 126 9.96 -6.58 8.82
N ILE A 127 9.01 -5.74 9.20
CA ILE A 127 7.90 -6.13 10.08
C ILE A 127 6.64 -6.03 9.22
N ASN A 128 6.10 -7.18 8.80
CA ASN A 128 5.01 -7.27 7.83
C ASN A 128 3.83 -6.34 8.18
N ALA A 129 3.36 -6.35 9.43
CA ALA A 129 2.26 -5.49 9.87
C ALA A 129 2.58 -3.99 9.86
N TYR A 130 3.85 -3.61 10.04
CA TYR A 130 4.26 -2.21 9.93
C TYR A 130 4.35 -1.80 8.46
N SER A 131 5.09 -2.56 7.64
CA SER A 131 5.37 -2.17 6.25
C SER A 131 4.12 -2.22 5.37
N GLU A 132 3.33 -3.30 5.45
CA GLU A 132 2.06 -3.40 4.73
C GLU A 132 0.99 -2.46 5.30
N GLY A 133 1.03 -2.25 6.62
CA GLY A 133 0.19 -1.27 7.29
C GLY A 133 0.47 0.15 6.81
N TRP A 134 1.75 0.51 6.66
CA TRP A 134 2.17 1.78 6.09
C TRP A 134 1.75 1.92 4.63
N GLY A 135 2.00 0.91 3.79
CA GLY A 135 1.58 0.92 2.39
C GLY A 135 0.09 1.18 2.25
N LEU A 136 -0.74 0.42 2.98
CA LEU A 136 -2.20 0.58 2.95
C LEU A 136 -2.67 1.90 3.61
N TYR A 137 -1.98 2.40 4.64
CA TYR A 137 -2.23 3.73 5.19
C TYR A 137 -1.91 4.83 4.16
N ALA A 138 -0.81 4.70 3.42
CA ALA A 138 -0.40 5.65 2.38
C ALA A 138 -1.43 5.74 1.25
N GLU A 139 -2.14 4.66 0.93
CA GLU A 139 -3.28 4.68 0.00
C GLU A 139 -4.34 5.71 0.43
N THR A 140 -4.57 5.90 1.74
CA THR A 140 -5.58 6.86 2.24
C THR A 140 -5.17 8.32 2.01
N LEU A 141 -3.86 8.60 1.90
CA LEU A 141 -3.31 9.95 1.74
C LEU A 141 -3.66 10.59 0.39
N GLY A 142 -4.21 9.80 -0.55
CA GLY A 142 -4.77 10.33 -1.79
C GLY A 142 -5.87 11.37 -1.55
N ARG A 143 -6.57 11.37 -0.40
CA ARG A 143 -7.55 12.42 -0.08
C ARG A 143 -6.88 13.75 0.20
N GLU A 144 -5.87 13.77 1.06
CA GLU A 144 -5.11 14.99 1.42
C GLU A 144 -4.37 15.56 0.21
N MET A 145 -4.07 14.70 -0.76
CA MET A 145 -3.49 15.09 -2.04
C MET A 145 -4.54 15.40 -3.13
N GLY A 146 -5.84 15.37 -2.86
CA GLY A 146 -6.89 15.62 -3.87
C GLY A 146 -6.87 14.67 -5.06
N LEU A 147 -6.25 13.49 -4.92
CA LEU A 147 -6.21 12.47 -5.98
C LEU A 147 -7.55 11.73 -6.09
N TYR A 148 -8.31 11.71 -4.99
CA TYR A 148 -9.63 11.09 -4.89
C TYR A 148 -10.79 12.05 -5.17
N ASP A 149 -10.49 13.26 -5.65
CA ASP A 149 -11.50 14.14 -6.27
C ASP A 149 -11.97 13.56 -7.61
N ASP A 150 -11.14 12.71 -8.25
CA ASP A 150 -11.60 11.82 -9.32
C ASP A 150 -12.38 10.64 -8.71
N PRO A 151 -13.71 10.55 -8.93
CA PRO A 151 -14.54 9.50 -8.35
C PRO A 151 -14.13 8.10 -8.83
N ASN A 152 -13.49 7.97 -10.00
CA ASN A 152 -13.04 6.67 -10.50
C ASN A 152 -11.82 6.17 -9.72
N ALA A 153 -10.86 7.06 -9.45
CA ALA A 153 -9.71 6.75 -8.60
C ALA A 153 -10.17 6.44 -7.16
N TYR A 154 -11.15 7.18 -6.64
CA TYR A 154 -11.70 6.92 -5.31
C TYR A 154 -12.46 5.59 -5.23
N ALA A 155 -13.26 5.26 -6.25
CA ALA A 155 -13.91 3.95 -6.33
C ALA A 155 -12.88 2.81 -6.37
N GLY A 156 -11.80 2.98 -7.13
CA GLY A 156 -10.70 2.01 -7.16
C GLY A 156 -10.02 1.84 -5.80
N HIS A 157 -9.78 2.93 -5.07
CA HIS A 157 -9.27 2.89 -3.70
C HIS A 157 -10.21 2.10 -2.77
N LEU A 158 -11.51 2.39 -2.78
CA LEU A 158 -12.49 1.69 -1.95
C LEU A 158 -12.57 0.19 -2.27
N MET A 159 -12.49 -0.18 -3.56
CA MET A 159 -12.44 -1.58 -3.98
C MET A 159 -11.19 -2.29 -3.44
N LEU A 160 -10.02 -1.63 -3.52
CA LEU A 160 -8.79 -2.19 -2.98
C LEU A 160 -8.86 -2.31 -1.46
N ASP A 161 -9.38 -1.31 -0.76
CA ASP A 161 -9.53 -1.31 0.70
C ASP A 161 -10.49 -2.41 1.18
N MET A 162 -11.64 -2.56 0.51
CA MET A 162 -12.60 -3.63 0.76
C MET A 162 -11.96 -5.01 0.59
N ARG A 163 -11.13 -5.20 -0.46
CA ARG A 163 -10.39 -6.44 -0.65
C ARG A 163 -9.39 -6.71 0.49
N ARG A 164 -8.70 -5.69 1.02
CA ARG A 164 -7.83 -5.85 2.22
C ARG A 164 -8.64 -6.09 3.49
N ALA A 165 -9.86 -5.58 3.60
CA ALA A 165 -10.76 -5.91 4.71
C ALA A 165 -11.24 -7.38 4.62
N ALA A 166 -11.58 -7.86 3.43
CA ALA A 166 -11.97 -9.25 3.20
C ALA A 166 -10.87 -10.24 3.63
N ARG A 167 -9.58 -9.88 3.47
CA ARG A 167 -8.43 -10.67 3.98
C ARG A 167 -8.52 -10.97 5.48
N LEU A 168 -9.02 -10.04 6.30
CA LEU A 168 -9.21 -10.29 7.73
C LEU A 168 -10.22 -11.42 7.98
N VAL A 169 -11.31 -11.41 7.21
CA VAL A 169 -12.38 -12.40 7.32
C VAL A 169 -11.92 -13.75 6.81
N VAL A 170 -11.29 -13.80 5.63
CA VAL A 170 -10.96 -15.09 5.02
C VAL A 170 -9.77 -15.78 5.68
N ASP A 171 -8.75 -15.05 6.13
CA ASP A 171 -7.59 -15.65 6.81
C ASP A 171 -8.00 -16.20 8.18
N THR A 172 -8.75 -15.44 8.98
CA THR A 172 -9.31 -15.95 10.24
C THR A 172 -10.39 -17.01 10.02
N GLY A 173 -11.13 -16.92 8.91
CA GLY A 173 -12.08 -17.93 8.43
C GLY A 173 -11.40 -19.29 8.30
N LEU A 174 -10.36 -19.35 7.47
CA LEU A 174 -9.55 -20.55 7.21
C LEU A 174 -8.91 -21.07 8.50
N HIS A 175 -8.24 -20.20 9.25
CA HIS A 175 -7.28 -20.63 10.28
C HIS A 175 -7.83 -20.68 11.70
N ALA A 176 -9.00 -20.10 11.95
CA ALA A 176 -9.61 -20.05 13.29
C ALA A 176 -11.11 -20.37 13.32
N LYS A 177 -11.83 -20.30 12.20
CA LYS A 177 -13.28 -20.56 12.12
C LYS A 177 -13.65 -21.82 11.36
N GLY A 178 -12.65 -22.58 10.88
CA GLY A 178 -12.86 -23.86 10.19
C GLY A 178 -13.48 -23.71 8.81
N TRP A 179 -13.30 -22.56 8.13
CA TRP A 179 -13.78 -22.41 6.76
C TRP A 179 -13.01 -23.33 5.81
N THR A 180 -13.71 -23.86 4.81
CA THR A 180 -13.08 -24.58 3.71
C THR A 180 -12.47 -23.61 2.69
N ARG A 181 -11.61 -24.16 1.83
CA ARG A 181 -11.08 -23.43 0.66
C ARG A 181 -12.20 -22.86 -0.20
N GLU A 182 -13.25 -23.65 -0.45
CA GLU A 182 -14.37 -23.28 -1.32
C GLU A 182 -15.24 -22.16 -0.69
N GLN A 183 -15.46 -22.21 0.62
CA GLN A 183 -16.15 -21.12 1.34
C GLN A 183 -15.38 -19.81 1.23
N THR A 184 -14.05 -19.88 1.31
CA THR A 184 -13.17 -18.72 1.19
C THR A 184 -13.19 -18.13 -0.22
N ILE A 185 -13.10 -18.98 -1.25
CA ILE A 185 -13.21 -18.54 -2.65
C ILE A 185 -14.55 -17.86 -2.89
N LYS A 186 -15.64 -18.48 -2.44
CA LYS A 186 -16.98 -17.91 -2.56
C LYS A 186 -17.10 -16.54 -1.90
N TYR A 187 -16.57 -16.40 -0.68
CA TYR A 187 -16.60 -15.13 0.04
C TYR A 187 -15.87 -14.01 -0.71
N LEU A 188 -14.69 -14.27 -1.28
CA LEU A 188 -13.94 -13.27 -2.05
C LEU A 188 -14.68 -12.85 -3.33
N MET A 189 -15.36 -13.80 -3.99
CA MET A 189 -16.16 -13.48 -5.17
C MET A 189 -17.38 -12.63 -4.84
N ASP A 190 -18.10 -12.99 -3.77
CA ASP A 190 -19.34 -12.33 -3.38
C ASP A 190 -19.08 -10.93 -2.78
N GLU A 191 -18.11 -10.83 -1.87
CA GLU A 191 -17.89 -9.61 -1.08
C GLU A 191 -16.79 -8.71 -1.64
N ALA A 192 -15.70 -9.27 -2.18
CA ALA A 192 -14.60 -8.47 -2.74
C ALA A 192 -14.74 -8.22 -4.25
N GLY A 193 -15.65 -8.95 -4.92
CA GLY A 193 -15.84 -8.88 -6.37
C GLY A 193 -14.64 -9.41 -7.16
N ASP A 194 -13.86 -10.32 -6.56
CA ASP A 194 -12.76 -11.00 -7.23
C ASP A 194 -13.30 -11.96 -8.31
N THR A 195 -12.53 -12.17 -9.37
CA THR A 195 -12.82 -13.27 -10.30
C THR A 195 -12.56 -14.62 -9.62
N GLU A 196 -13.13 -15.72 -10.12
CA GLU A 196 -12.87 -17.04 -9.54
C GLU A 196 -11.37 -17.39 -9.55
N ALA A 197 -10.65 -17.02 -10.62
CA ALA A 197 -9.22 -17.23 -10.72
C ALA A 197 -8.43 -16.42 -9.67
N ASP A 198 -8.76 -15.14 -9.49
CA ASP A 198 -8.11 -14.28 -8.48
C ASP A 198 -8.42 -14.77 -7.05
N ALA A 199 -9.67 -15.14 -6.79
CA ALA A 199 -10.12 -15.66 -5.50
C ALA A 199 -9.43 -16.98 -5.16
N ARG A 200 -9.25 -17.88 -6.14
CA ARG A 200 -8.54 -19.15 -5.97
C ARG A 200 -7.07 -18.92 -5.61
N ASN A 201 -6.38 -18.10 -6.39
CA ASN A 201 -4.96 -17.77 -6.16
C ASN A 201 -4.76 -17.13 -4.77
N ALA A 202 -5.61 -16.15 -4.43
CA ALA A 202 -5.58 -15.52 -3.11
C ALA A 202 -5.81 -16.53 -1.97
N THR A 203 -6.82 -17.39 -2.10
CA THR A 203 -7.15 -18.40 -1.09
C THR A 203 -6.00 -19.35 -0.84
N GLU A 204 -5.40 -19.90 -1.91
CA GLU A 204 -4.29 -20.85 -1.81
C GLU A 204 -3.04 -20.20 -1.19
N ARG A 205 -2.77 -18.93 -1.50
CA ARG A 205 -1.75 -18.14 -0.80
C ARG A 205 -2.05 -18.02 0.70
N TYR A 206 -3.29 -17.73 1.08
CA TYR A 206 -3.66 -17.57 2.50
C TYR A 206 -3.59 -18.89 3.26
N MET A 207 -3.87 -20.02 2.61
CA MET A 207 -3.63 -21.35 3.17
C MET A 207 -2.14 -21.61 3.40
N ALA A 208 -1.29 -21.22 2.45
CA ALA A 208 0.16 -21.45 2.53
C ALA A 208 0.86 -20.56 3.57
N TRP A 209 0.41 -19.31 3.75
CA TRP A 209 1.01 -18.32 4.65
C TRP A 209 0.01 -17.75 5.66
N PRO A 210 -0.36 -18.52 6.70
CA PRO A 210 -1.33 -18.09 7.71
C PRO A 210 -0.95 -16.77 8.39
N GLY A 211 -1.89 -15.83 8.49
CA GLY A 211 -1.71 -14.57 9.21
C GLY A 211 -1.00 -13.47 8.42
N GLN A 212 -0.34 -13.79 7.29
CA GLN A 212 0.31 -12.78 6.45
C GLN A 212 -0.72 -11.78 5.90
N ALA A 213 -1.90 -12.25 5.50
CA ALA A 213 -2.95 -11.42 4.92
C ALA A 213 -3.56 -10.43 5.92
N LEU A 214 -3.41 -10.68 7.23
CA LEU A 214 -3.91 -9.81 8.30
C LEU A 214 -3.09 -8.53 8.43
N SER A 215 -1.80 -8.58 8.06
CA SER A 215 -0.83 -7.50 8.32
C SER A 215 -1.25 -6.16 7.75
N TYR A 216 -1.77 -6.18 6.51
CA TYR A 216 -2.21 -5.01 5.75
C TYR A 216 -3.19 -4.16 6.56
N LYS A 217 -4.39 -4.70 6.84
CA LYS A 217 -5.48 -3.93 7.43
C LYS A 217 -5.29 -3.71 8.93
N VAL A 218 -4.71 -4.67 9.67
CA VAL A 218 -4.37 -4.48 11.10
C VAL A 218 -3.37 -3.35 11.27
N GLY A 219 -2.31 -3.34 10.46
CA GLY A 219 -1.30 -2.30 10.47
C GLY A 219 -1.85 -0.92 10.12
N ALA A 220 -2.60 -0.82 9.01
CA ALA A 220 -3.19 0.44 8.57
C ALA A 220 -4.17 1.00 9.61
N LEU A 221 -5.04 0.16 10.18
CA LEU A 221 -5.98 0.58 11.22
C LEU A 221 -5.24 1.11 12.46
N LYS A 222 -4.14 0.47 12.87
CA LYS A 222 -3.32 0.96 13.98
C LYS A 222 -2.68 2.32 13.67
N ILE A 223 -2.09 2.51 12.48
CA ILE A 223 -1.49 3.80 12.11
C ILE A 223 -2.57 4.90 12.02
N MET A 224 -3.74 4.60 11.44
CA MET A 224 -4.88 5.53 11.39
C MET A 224 -5.37 5.90 12.79
N GLU A 225 -5.47 4.92 13.69
CA GLU A 225 -5.87 5.13 15.08
C GLU A 225 -4.87 6.04 15.82
N LEU A 226 -3.56 5.78 15.67
CA LEU A 226 -2.51 6.63 16.23
C LEU A 226 -2.54 8.07 15.68
N ARG A 227 -2.83 8.24 14.38
CA ARG A 227 -3.02 9.55 13.77
C ARG A 227 -4.19 10.30 14.41
N LEU A 228 -5.34 9.65 14.54
CA LEU A 228 -6.53 10.26 15.14
C LEU A 228 -6.28 10.62 16.61
N ARG A 229 -5.62 9.74 17.36
CA ARG A 229 -5.22 9.99 18.75
C ARG A 229 -4.30 11.20 18.87
N ALA A 230 -3.28 11.29 18.02
CA ALA A 230 -2.38 12.43 17.98
C ALA A 230 -3.09 13.74 17.62
N ALA A 231 -3.97 13.72 16.62
CA ALA A 231 -4.74 14.89 16.21
C ALA A 231 -5.66 15.37 17.33
N ALA A 232 -6.34 14.45 18.02
CA ALA A 232 -7.21 14.78 19.15
C ALA A 232 -6.43 15.36 20.34
N ALA A 233 -5.28 14.78 20.68
CA ALA A 233 -4.48 15.23 21.82
C ALA A 233 -3.75 16.56 21.58
N LEU A 234 -3.24 16.80 20.36
CA LEU A 234 -2.45 17.99 20.05
C LEU A 234 -3.29 19.15 19.51
N GLY A 235 -4.52 18.88 19.02
CA GLY A 235 -5.43 19.91 18.51
C GLY A 235 -4.76 20.80 17.46
N PRO A 236 -4.79 22.14 17.60
CA PRO A 236 -4.13 23.06 16.67
C PRO A 236 -2.61 22.89 16.54
N LYS A 237 -1.94 22.25 17.51
CA LYS A 237 -0.50 21.94 17.42
C LYS A 237 -0.21 20.72 16.54
N PHE A 238 -1.24 19.94 16.16
CA PHE A 238 -1.05 18.74 15.34
C PHE A 238 -0.53 19.10 13.95
N SER A 239 0.51 18.39 13.51
CA SER A 239 1.03 18.46 12.16
C SER A 239 1.12 17.06 11.58
N LEU A 240 0.42 16.84 10.46
CA LEU A 240 0.45 15.56 9.76
C LEU A 240 1.87 15.21 9.27
N ALA A 241 2.61 16.21 8.80
CA ALA A 241 4.02 16.04 8.39
C ALA A 241 4.91 15.58 9.54
N ARG A 242 4.75 16.15 10.73
CA ARG A 242 5.51 15.73 11.91
C ARG A 242 5.09 14.34 12.40
N PHE A 243 3.80 14.02 12.34
CA PHE A 243 3.31 12.68 12.67
C PHE A 243 3.90 11.61 11.74
N HIS A 244 3.91 11.83 10.43
CA HIS A 244 4.49 10.88 9.47
C HIS A 244 6.00 10.69 9.68
N ASP A 245 6.74 11.78 9.90
CA ASP A 245 8.15 11.68 10.20
C ASP A 245 8.39 10.89 11.49
N GLU A 246 7.57 11.09 12.52
CA GLU A 246 7.65 10.33 13.77
C GLU A 246 7.35 8.84 13.56
N VAL A 247 6.37 8.47 12.72
CA VAL A 247 6.08 7.07 12.41
C VAL A 247 7.27 6.40 11.71
N LEU A 248 7.97 7.12 10.84
CA LEU A 248 9.05 6.59 9.98
C LEU A 248 10.46 6.71 10.57
N ALA A 249 10.65 7.49 11.64
CA ALA A 249 11.97 7.90 12.15
C ALA A 249 12.89 6.76 12.61
N ASP A 250 12.33 5.58 12.89
CA ASP A 250 13.08 4.42 13.42
C ASP A 250 13.08 3.22 12.47
N GLY A 251 12.50 3.37 11.27
CA GLY A 251 12.18 2.25 10.41
C GLY A 251 11.11 1.34 11.00
N ALA A 252 11.01 0.13 10.47
CA ALA A 252 9.97 -0.81 10.86
C ALA A 252 10.04 -1.19 12.35
N LEU A 253 8.89 -1.11 13.01
CA LEU A 253 8.70 -1.45 14.42
C LEU A 253 7.52 -2.41 14.58
N PRO A 254 7.56 -3.35 15.55
CA PRO A 254 6.34 -4.00 16.02
C PRO A 254 5.29 -2.95 16.40
N LEU A 255 4.02 -3.18 16.05
CA LEU A 255 2.96 -2.18 16.20
C LEU A 255 2.79 -1.66 17.64
N GLY A 256 2.98 -2.51 18.65
CA GLY A 256 2.93 -2.08 20.06
C GLY A 256 4.07 -1.12 20.44
N LEU A 257 5.25 -1.30 19.86
CA LEU A 257 6.38 -0.41 20.07
C LEU A 257 6.19 0.92 19.33
N LEU A 258 5.66 0.87 18.10
CA LEU A 258 5.24 2.07 17.38
C LEU A 258 4.21 2.88 18.19
N GLU A 259 3.19 2.22 18.74
CA GLU A 259 2.18 2.86 19.58
C GLU A 259 2.79 3.53 20.81
N SER A 260 3.67 2.80 21.53
CA SER A 260 4.35 3.31 22.71
C SER A 260 5.17 4.55 22.39
N LYS A 261 5.87 4.53 21.25
CA LYS A 261 6.65 5.63 20.74
C LYS A 261 5.78 6.86 20.41
N ILE A 262 4.71 6.68 19.64
CA ILE A 262 3.82 7.80 19.29
C ILE A 262 3.19 8.42 20.54
N ASN A 263 2.82 7.62 21.54
CA ASN A 263 2.30 8.15 22.80
C ASN A 263 3.32 9.03 23.54
N VAL A 264 4.60 8.64 23.56
CA VAL A 264 5.67 9.47 24.12
C VAL A 264 5.83 10.78 23.34
N TRP A 265 5.82 10.71 22.01
CA TRP A 265 5.90 11.91 21.16
C TRP A 265 4.72 12.87 21.41
N ILE A 266 3.48 12.37 21.49
CA ILE A 266 2.30 13.17 21.84
C ILE A 266 2.50 13.87 23.19
N ALA A 267 2.95 13.15 24.22
CA ALA A 267 3.19 13.72 25.55
C ALA A 267 4.26 14.81 25.56
N GLN A 268 5.28 14.70 24.70
CA GLN A 268 6.32 15.72 24.54
C GLN A 268 5.81 16.98 23.80
N GLN A 269 4.97 16.82 22.76
CA GLN A 269 4.43 17.94 21.99
C GLN A 269 3.27 18.68 22.71
N SER A 270 2.67 18.03 23.70
CA SER A 270 1.57 18.61 24.49
C SER A 270 2.04 19.62 25.55
N LYS A 271 3.32 19.57 25.92
CA LYS A 271 3.96 20.57 26.79
C LYS A 271 4.05 21.94 26.09
#